data_AF-A0A2W7AAY8-F1
#
_entry.id   AF-A0A2W7AAY8-F1
#
_cell.length_a   1.000
_cell.length_b   1.000
_cell.length_c   1.000
_cell.angle_alpha   90.00
_cell.angle_beta   90.00
_cell.angle_gamma   90.00
#
_symmetry.space_group_name_H-M   'P 1'
#
loop_
_entity.id
_entity.type
_entity.pdbx_description
1 polymer ?
#
loop_
_entity_poly.entity_id
_entity_poly.type
_entity_poly.pdbx_seq_one_letter_code
_entity_poly.pdbx_strand_id
1 'polypeptide(L)'
;VFDRCFEAGVDIAICTDNAGLHNVRLPFEYENLLTHDVIGFEELQACQEAAFRHAFAWPHRQPPAALLTDMLQIPSQAHPVDREASEEVLALS
;
A
#
# COMPACT_ATOMS: atom_id res chain seq x y z
N VAL A 1 8.56 21.27 -8.57
CA VAL A 1 9.64 20.40 -8.02
C VAL A 1 9.40 18.98 -8.44
N PHE A 2 8.20 18.44 -8.17
CA PHE A 2 7.76 17.13 -8.63
C PHE A 2 8.06 16.87 -10.11
N ASP A 3 7.59 17.70 -11.04
CA ASP A 3 7.85 17.51 -12.49
C ASP A 3 9.33 17.33 -12.80
N ARG A 4 10.17 18.24 -12.32
CA ARG A 4 11.63 18.21 -12.54
C ARG A 4 12.28 16.97 -11.93
N CYS A 5 11.81 16.53 -10.77
CA CYS A 5 12.31 15.32 -10.12
C CYS A 5 11.90 14.08 -10.92
N PHE A 6 10.64 13.97 -11.34
CA PHE A 6 10.16 12.85 -12.14
C PHE A 6 10.83 12.79 -13.52
N GLU A 7 10.96 13.92 -14.22
CA GLU A 7 11.70 14.03 -15.49
C GLU A 7 13.17 13.59 -15.34
N ALA A 8 13.78 13.88 -14.19
CA ALA A 8 15.16 13.50 -13.90
C ALA A 8 15.31 12.08 -13.32
N GLY A 9 14.21 11.35 -13.10
CA GLY A 9 14.23 10.03 -12.46
C GLY A 9 14.66 10.07 -10.99
N VAL A 10 14.42 11.19 -10.30
CA VAL A 10 14.73 11.37 -8.87
C VAL A 10 13.54 10.90 -8.04
N ASP A 11 13.79 9.89 -7.20
CA ASP A 11 12.82 9.39 -6.23
C ASP A 11 12.48 10.46 -5.18
N ILE A 12 11.19 10.59 -4.85
CA ILE A 12 10.66 11.55 -3.88
C ILE A 12 9.92 10.79 -2.77
N ALA A 13 10.09 11.23 -1.53
CA ALA A 13 9.23 10.83 -0.42
C ALA A 13 8.56 12.09 0.16
N ILE A 14 7.25 12.01 0.41
CA ILE A 14 6.48 13.11 1.00
C ILE A 14 6.50 12.94 2.53
N CYS A 15 6.78 14.01 3.25
CA CYS A 15 6.83 14.03 4.70
C CYS A 15 6.19 15.31 5.25
N THR A 16 5.90 15.32 6.56
CA THR A 16 5.35 16.48 7.26
C THR A 16 6.41 17.46 7.75
N ASP A 17 7.69 17.10 7.64
CA ASP A 17 8.84 17.73 8.30
C ASP A 17 8.68 17.81 9.83
N ASN A 18 7.88 18.76 10.33
CA ASN A 18 7.66 19.05 11.74
C ASN A 18 6.16 19.05 12.12
N ALA A 19 5.52 17.88 12.05
CA ALA A 19 4.08 17.73 12.32
C ALA A 19 3.57 18.35 13.63
N GLY A 20 4.36 18.30 14.70
CA GLY A 20 4.00 18.87 16.01
C GLY A 20 4.05 20.40 16.05
N LEU A 21 4.93 21.02 15.26
CA LEU A 21 5.06 22.47 15.16
C LEU A 21 3.96 23.06 14.27
N HIS A 22 3.67 22.38 13.16
CA HIS A 22 2.73 22.89 12.14
C HIS A 22 1.30 22.40 12.32
N ASN A 23 1.03 21.55 13.32
CA ASN A 23 -0.25 20.89 13.54
C ASN A 23 -0.81 20.19 12.28
N VAL A 24 0.09 19.70 11.43
CA VAL A 24 -0.25 18.97 10.19
C VAL A 24 -0.18 17.46 10.41
N ARG A 25 -0.79 16.71 9.50
CA ARG A 25 -0.72 15.25 9.45
C ARG A 25 -0.37 14.83 8.04
N LEU A 26 0.31 13.70 7.90
CA LEU A 26 0.76 13.23 6.59
C LEU A 26 -0.37 13.06 5.56
N PRO A 27 -1.59 12.59 5.92
CA PRO A 27 -2.72 12.60 4.98
C PRO A 27 -3.08 13.99 4.44
N PHE A 28 -2.93 15.03 5.25
CA PHE A 28 -3.20 16.41 4.84
C PHE A 28 -2.16 16.92 3.83
N GLU A 29 -0.89 16.49 3.95
CA GLU A 29 0.12 16.79 2.93
C GLU A 29 -0.24 16.15 1.58
N TYR A 30 -0.71 14.90 1.60
CA TYR A 30 -1.18 14.24 0.37
C TYR A 30 -2.39 14.95 -0.22
N GLU A 31 -3.37 15.28 0.61
CA GLU A 31 -4.59 15.98 0.19
C GLU A 31 -4.28 17.34 -0.42
N ASN A 32 -3.37 18.12 0.18
CA ASN A 32 -2.97 19.42 -0.37
C ASN A 32 -2.33 19.25 -1.75
N LEU A 33 -1.42 18.29 -1.92
CA LEU A 33 -0.75 18.06 -3.20
C LEU A 33 -1.72 17.62 -4.29
N LEU A 34 -2.68 16.75 -3.97
CA LEU A 34 -3.73 16.31 -4.89
C LEU A 34 -4.73 17.44 -5.20
N THR A 35 -5.20 18.17 -4.18
CA THR A 35 -6.23 19.21 -4.33
C THR A 35 -5.72 20.41 -5.13
N HIS A 36 -4.43 20.69 -5.06
CA HIS A 36 -3.80 21.77 -5.83
C HIS A 36 -3.20 21.31 -7.15
N ASP A 37 -3.51 20.10 -7.62
CA ASP A 37 -3.03 19.51 -8.87
C ASP A 37 -1.50 19.55 -9.01
N VAL A 38 -0.78 19.41 -7.88
CA VAL A 38 0.69 19.35 -7.87
C VAL A 38 1.19 17.97 -8.26
N ILE A 39 0.43 16.93 -7.90
CA ILE A 39 0.65 15.53 -8.28
C ILE A 39 -0.71 14.85 -8.52
N GLY A 40 -0.74 13.77 -9.30
CA GLY A 40 -1.86 12.85 -9.38
C GLY A 40 -1.72 11.64 -8.45
N PHE A 41 -2.67 10.70 -8.56
CA PHE A 41 -2.65 9.47 -7.77
C PHE A 41 -1.51 8.53 -8.17
N GLU A 42 -1.08 8.53 -9.43
CA GLU A 42 0.02 7.70 -9.91
C GLU A 42 1.35 8.19 -9.31
N GLU A 43 1.58 9.50 -9.32
CA GLU A 43 2.75 10.11 -8.70
C GLU A 43 2.75 9.95 -7.18
N LEU A 44 1.57 10.03 -6.53
CA LEU A 44 1.45 9.75 -5.10
C LEU A 44 1.83 8.30 -4.78
N GLN A 45 1.39 7.33 -5.58
CA GLN A 45 1.79 5.93 -5.44
C GLN A 45 3.31 5.78 -5.65
N ALA A 46 3.89 6.41 -6.67
CA ALA A 46 5.32 6.37 -6.92
C ALA A 46 6.14 6.93 -5.74
N CYS A 47 5.68 8.04 -5.13
CA CYS A 47 6.31 8.60 -3.94
C CYS A 47 6.24 7.64 -2.74
N GLN A 48 5.12 6.93 -2.57
CA GLN A 48 4.97 5.93 -1.51
C GLN A 48 5.91 4.74 -1.73
N GLU A 49 6.01 4.23 -2.96
CA GLU A 49 6.92 3.14 -3.31
C GLU A 49 8.39 3.53 -3.08
N ALA A 50 8.77 4.75 -3.49
CA ALA A 50 10.09 5.31 -3.22
C ALA A 50 10.39 5.41 -1.72
N ALA A 51 9.41 5.85 -0.91
CA ALA A 51 9.58 5.94 0.53
C ALA A 51 9.90 4.58 1.17
N PHE A 52 9.23 3.50 0.75
CA PHE A 52 9.54 2.15 1.24
C PHE A 52 10.84 1.58 0.69
N ARG A 53 11.14 1.83 -0.59
CA ARG A 53 12.39 1.38 -1.24
C ARG A 53 13.63 1.92 -0.52
N HIS A 54 13.55 3.15 -0.01
CA HIS A 54 14.65 3.83 0.68
C HIS A 54 14.53 3.82 2.21
N ALA A 55 13.49 3.19 2.77
CA ALA A 55 13.31 3.13 4.22
C ALA A 55 14.37 2.24 4.88
N PHE A 56 15.12 2.80 5.85
CA PHE A 56 16.14 2.05 6.58
C PHE A 56 15.60 0.85 7.38
N ALA A 57 14.33 0.91 7.78
CA ALA A 57 13.68 -0.12 8.60
C ALA A 57 12.71 -1.03 7.79
N TRP A 58 12.74 -0.99 6.46
CA TRP A 58 11.95 -1.89 5.62
C TRP A 58 12.83 -3.07 5.14
N PRO A 59 12.65 -4.29 5.71
CA PRO A 59 13.55 -5.41 5.43
C PRO A 59 13.17 -6.17 4.15
N HIS A 60 12.09 -5.80 3.48
CA HIS A 60 11.54 -6.53 2.35
C HIS A 60 11.91 -5.87 1.03
N ARG A 61 12.12 -6.68 -0.02
CA ARG A 61 12.31 -6.15 -1.39
C ARG A 61 10.99 -5.74 -2.03
N GLN A 62 9.90 -6.38 -1.62
CA GLN A 62 8.56 -6.12 -2.12
C GLN A 62 7.98 -4.86 -1.48
N PRO A 63 7.12 -4.11 -2.20
CA PRO A 63 6.33 -3.05 -1.59
C PRO A 63 5.31 -3.63 -0.59
N PRO A 64 4.85 -2.84 0.39
CA PRO A 64 3.90 -3.31 1.41
C PRO A 64 2.61 -3.91 0.82
N ALA A 65 2.09 -3.33 -0.25
CA ALA A 65 0.85 -3.79 -0.89
C ALA A 65 0.92 -5.25 -1.37
N ALA A 66 2.09 -5.68 -1.87
CA ALA A 66 2.30 -7.06 -2.29
C ALA A 66 2.27 -8.02 -1.09
N LEU A 67 2.94 -7.65 0.02
CA LEU A 67 2.93 -8.46 1.25
C LEU A 67 1.54 -8.54 1.88
N LEU A 68 0.81 -7.43 1.89
CA LEU A 68 -0.55 -7.38 2.45
C LEU A 68 -1.53 -8.21 1.63
N THR A 69 -1.39 -8.24 0.30
CA THR A 69 -2.24 -9.06 -0.56
C THR A 69 -2.07 -10.54 -0.23
N ASP A 70 -0.83 -11.02 -0.10
CA ASP A 70 -0.54 -12.42 0.27
C ASP A 70 -1.05 -12.75 1.68
N MET A 71 -0.89 -11.82 2.63
CA MET A 71 -1.37 -11.99 4.01
C MET A 71 -2.90 -11.99 4.14
N LEU A 72 -3.61 -11.24 3.30
CA LEU A 72 -5.08 -11.18 3.33
C LEU A 72 -5.72 -12.31 2.53
N GLN A 73 -4.96 -12.98 1.65
CA GLN A 73 -5.38 -14.19 0.93
C GLN A 73 -5.35 -15.47 1.78
N ILE A 74 -5.42 -15.39 3.13
CA ILE A 74 -5.63 -16.57 3.99
C ILE A 74 -6.82 -17.33 3.41
N PRO A 75 -6.63 -18.55 2.87
CA PRO A 75 -7.76 -19.35 2.45
C PRO A 75 -8.59 -19.54 3.70
N SER A 76 -9.88 -19.15 3.63
CA SER A 76 -10.89 -19.63 4.57
C SER A 76 -10.58 -21.10 4.81
N GLN A 77 -10.04 -21.44 5.98
CA GLN A 77 -9.87 -22.83 6.36
C GLN A 77 -11.27 -23.40 6.23
N ALA A 78 -11.50 -24.25 5.22
CA ALA A 78 -12.80 -24.85 4.99
C ALA A 78 -13.26 -25.40 6.33
N HIS A 79 -14.41 -24.90 6.79
CA HIS A 79 -14.94 -25.35 8.06
C HIS A 79 -15.14 -26.87 7.93
N PRO A 80 -14.83 -27.68 8.96
CA PRO A 80 -14.98 -29.13 8.90
C PRO A 80 -16.38 -29.61 8.44
N VAL A 81 -17.38 -28.74 8.58
CA VAL A 81 -18.76 -28.93 8.14
C VAL A 81 -18.88 -29.12 6.61
N ASP A 82 -17.95 -28.58 5.82
CA ASP A 82 -17.98 -28.71 4.35
C ASP A 82 -17.51 -30.10 3.85
N ARG A 83 -16.83 -30.89 4.70
CA ARG A 83 -16.39 -32.27 4.39
C ARG A 83 -17.49 -33.31 4.58
N GLU A 84 -18.42 -33.08 5.51
CA GLU A 84 -19.51 -34.03 5.79
C GLU A 84 -20.57 -33.99 4.66
N ALA A 85 -20.87 -32.80 4.16
CA ALA A 85 -21.80 -32.62 3.04
C ALA A 85 -21.30 -33.25 1.71
N SER A 86 -19.98 -33.36 1.53
CA SER A 86 -19.42 -33.95 0.31
C SER A 86 -19.39 -35.48 0.35
N GLU A 87 -19.27 -36.10 1.52
CA GLU A 87 -19.35 -37.57 1.66
C GLU A 87 -20.78 -38.10 1.53
N GLU A 88 -21.80 -37.39 2.04
CA GLU A 88 -23.21 -37.77 1.84
C GLU A 88 -23.67 -37.67 0.37
N VAL A 89 -23.21 -36.64 -0.35
CA VAL A 89 -23.56 -36.47 -1.78
C VAL A 89 -22.89 -37.54 -2.65
N LEU A 90 -21.67 -37.97 -2.32
CA LEU A 90 -20.97 -39.06 -3.00
C LEU A 90 -21.54 -40.45 -2.65
N ALA A 91 -22.13 -40.64 -1.48
CA ALA A 91 -22.77 -41.90 -1.07
C ALA A 91 -24.16 -42.11 -1.71
N LEU A 92 -24.74 -41.07 -2.32
CA LEU A 92 -26.07 -41.08 -2.97
C LEU A 92 -26.00 -41.14 -4.51
N SER A 93 -24.80 -41.24 -5.09
CA SER A 93 -24.54 -41.37 -6.53
C SER A 93 -23.89 -42.71 -6.86
#